data_AF-A0A5J5RWQ2-F1
#
_entry.id   AF-A0A5J5RWQ2-F1
#
_cell.length_a   1.000
_cell.length_b   1.000
_cell.length_c   1.000
_cell.angle_alpha   90.00
_cell.angle_beta   90.00
_cell.angle_gamma   90.00
#
_symmetry.space_group_name_H-M   'P 1'
#
loop_
_entity.id
_entity.type
_entity.pdbx_description
1 polymer ?
#
loop_
_entity_poly.entity_id
_entity_poly.type
_entity_poly.pdbx_seq_one_letter_code
_entity_poly.pdbx_strand_id
1 'polypeptide(L)'
;MLLCDHARSFGLKFKVEEMGIHDLVNEFMAMKKQGGGTKEWLAFNCMVGLPHIGKNKSRKLVNEFLGIAKQLLTSCGDNARTTKRGIITLGEGDACENLKDGTGSSFGAYFNAQLMHYQAIMESMESNMAKHLVQARLAMECLFVGPNICAQAWFQKWKEMNETCYFQAGTTLEGLKVSRGRVMEAKEMVKERGNSYEVSIGGDSGNELTLDWRGITLVKVSSWRN
;
A
#
# COMPACT_ATOMS: atom_id res chain seq x y z
N MET A 1 -18.80 -3.79 13.71
CA MET A 1 -19.09 -4.39 15.02
C MET A 1 -17.95 -5.30 15.51
N LEU A 2 -17.49 -6.26 14.71
CA LEU A 2 -16.44 -7.24 15.10
C LEU A 2 -15.13 -6.64 15.67
N LEU A 3 -14.60 -5.55 15.12
CA LEU A 3 -13.33 -4.97 15.58
C LEU A 3 -13.41 -4.32 16.97
N CYS A 4 -14.48 -3.57 17.27
CA CYS A 4 -14.65 -2.93 18.56
C CYS A 4 -14.87 -3.95 19.69
N ASP A 5 -15.61 -5.02 19.39
CA ASP A 5 -15.84 -6.10 20.35
C ASP A 5 -14.54 -6.88 20.61
N HIS A 6 -13.76 -7.15 19.56
CA HIS A 6 -12.43 -7.74 19.71
C HIS A 6 -11.52 -6.86 20.56
N ALA A 7 -11.43 -5.56 20.29
CA ALA A 7 -10.64 -4.62 21.09
C ALA A 7 -11.08 -4.60 22.57
N ARG A 8 -12.40 -4.62 22.83
CA ARG A 8 -12.95 -4.67 24.19
C ARG A 8 -12.53 -5.95 24.92
N SER A 9 -12.43 -7.08 24.22
CA SER A 9 -11.97 -8.34 24.84
C SER A 9 -10.51 -8.27 25.34
N PHE A 10 -9.71 -7.36 24.79
CA PHE A 10 -8.35 -7.05 25.28
C PHE A 10 -8.30 -5.83 26.21
N GLY A 11 -9.45 -5.31 26.66
CA GLY A 11 -9.51 -4.13 27.53
C GLY A 11 -9.13 -2.81 26.83
N LEU A 12 -9.10 -2.77 25.49
CA LEU A 12 -8.73 -1.58 24.73
C LEU A 12 -9.95 -0.69 24.48
N LYS A 13 -9.76 0.62 24.65
CA LYS A 13 -10.74 1.64 24.23
C LYS A 13 -10.49 1.94 22.75
N PHE A 14 -11.37 1.43 21.89
CA PHE A 14 -11.24 1.56 20.44
C PHE A 14 -12.48 2.19 19.83
N LYS A 15 -12.26 3.09 18.86
CA LYS A 15 -13.29 3.81 18.11
C LYS A 15 -13.02 3.62 16.63
N VAL A 16 -14.07 3.37 15.86
CA VAL A 16 -14.01 3.29 14.39
C VAL A 16 -14.94 4.35 13.85
N GLU A 17 -14.44 5.16 12.93
CA GLU A 17 -15.21 6.16 12.21
C GLU A 17 -14.94 6.04 10.72
N GLU A 18 -16.00 6.19 9.93
CA GLU A 18 -15.90 6.35 8.49
C GLU A 18 -15.84 7.85 8.20
N MET A 19 -14.82 8.25 7.44
CA MET A 19 -14.53 9.66 7.22
C MET A 19 -13.99 9.90 5.82
N GLY A 20 -14.44 10.98 5.18
CA GLY A 20 -13.88 11.46 3.93
C GLY A 20 -12.49 12.09 4.11
N ILE A 21 -11.70 12.14 3.04
CA ILE A 21 -10.36 12.74 3.06
C ILE A 21 -10.40 14.21 3.53
N HIS A 22 -11.39 14.98 3.08
CA HIS A 22 -11.54 16.39 3.47
C HIS A 22 -12.07 16.56 4.89
N ASP A 23 -12.92 15.64 5.36
CA ASP A 23 -13.42 15.66 6.74
C ASP A 23 -12.28 15.44 7.73
N LEU A 24 -11.32 14.56 7.39
CA LEU A 24 -10.11 14.32 8.17
C LEU A 24 -9.26 15.59 8.33
N VAL A 25 -9.13 16.37 7.26
CA VAL A 25 -8.42 17.66 7.32
C VAL A 25 -9.16 18.62 8.25
N ASN A 26 -10.49 18.71 8.13
CA ASN A 26 -11.30 19.59 8.96
C ASN A 26 -11.22 19.22 10.44
N GLU A 27 -11.30 17.93 10.77
CA GLU A 27 -11.17 17.42 12.13
C GLU A 27 -9.79 17.78 12.71
N PHE A 28 -8.71 17.55 11.96
CA PHE A 28 -7.37 17.87 12.42
C PHE A 28 -7.18 19.39 12.65
N MET A 29 -7.73 20.22 11.75
CA MET A 29 -7.71 21.67 11.91
C MET A 29 -8.53 22.13 13.12
N ALA A 30 -9.66 21.47 13.41
CA ALA A 30 -10.46 21.75 14.60
C ALA A 30 -9.71 21.38 15.88
N MET A 31 -9.04 20.22 15.91
CA MET A 31 -8.18 19.80 17.03
C MET A 31 -7.06 20.80 17.30
N LYS A 32 -6.41 21.33 16.24
CA LYS A 32 -5.36 22.35 16.36
C LYS A 32 -5.88 23.67 16.94
N LYS A 33 -7.09 24.09 16.59
CA LYS A 33 -7.71 25.36 17.04
C LYS A 33 -8.12 25.36 18.51
N GLN A 34 -8.43 24.21 19.09
CA GLN A 34 -8.85 24.10 20.50
C GLN A 34 -7.70 24.20 21.52
N GLY A 35 -6.49 24.59 21.10
CA GLY A 35 -5.36 24.88 22.00
C GLY A 35 -4.70 23.66 22.65
N GLY A 36 -5.28 22.47 22.51
CA GLY A 36 -4.66 21.20 22.88
C GLY A 36 -3.90 20.62 21.68
N GLY A 37 -2.61 20.91 21.55
CA GLY A 37 -1.77 20.24 20.55
C GLY A 37 -1.99 18.73 20.61
N THR A 38 -2.23 18.09 19.46
CA THR A 38 -2.48 16.66 19.37
C THR A 38 -1.28 15.90 19.97
N LYS A 39 -1.49 15.28 21.13
CA LYS A 39 -0.55 14.32 21.74
C LYS A 39 -0.60 12.96 21.06
N GLU A 40 -1.52 12.77 20.12
CA GLU A 40 -1.73 11.52 19.42
C GLU A 40 -0.65 11.31 18.35
N TRP A 41 -0.19 10.08 18.25
CA TRP A 41 0.73 9.65 17.20
C TRP A 41 -0.09 9.13 16.03
N LEU A 42 0.16 9.66 14.82
CA LEU A 42 -0.68 9.40 13.66
C LEU A 42 -0.10 8.28 12.77
N ALA A 43 -0.95 7.36 12.35
CA ALA A 43 -0.61 6.36 11.36
C ALA A 43 -1.51 6.51 10.13
N PHE A 44 -0.91 6.81 8.98
CA PHE A 44 -1.61 6.84 7.70
C PHE A 44 -1.25 5.59 6.92
N ASN A 45 -2.24 4.72 6.65
CA ASN A 45 -2.05 3.51 5.87
C ASN A 45 -2.85 3.58 4.56
N CYS A 46 -2.18 3.36 3.44
CA CYS A 46 -2.78 3.35 2.11
C CYS A 46 -2.45 2.04 1.40
N MET A 47 -3.44 1.19 1.16
CA MET A 47 -3.28 -0.06 0.40
C MET A 47 -4.01 0.09 -0.93
N VAL A 48 -3.31 -0.08 -2.06
CA VAL A 48 -3.84 0.20 -3.39
C VAL A 48 -3.39 -0.84 -4.41
N GLY A 49 -4.19 -1.07 -5.45
CA GLY A 49 -3.85 -1.99 -6.54
C GLY A 49 -3.83 -3.47 -6.13
N LEU A 50 -4.30 -3.81 -4.94
CA LEU A 50 -4.45 -5.20 -4.51
C LEU A 50 -5.81 -5.73 -5.00
N PRO A 51 -5.88 -6.92 -5.64
CA PRO A 51 -7.12 -7.44 -6.22
C PRO A 51 -8.30 -7.55 -5.24
N HIS A 52 -8.01 -7.78 -3.96
CA HIS A 52 -9.00 -7.91 -2.90
C HIS A 52 -9.39 -6.57 -2.25
N ILE A 53 -8.67 -5.48 -2.52
CA ILE A 53 -8.94 -4.14 -1.99
C ILE A 53 -9.82 -3.38 -2.99
N GLY A 54 -11.10 -3.75 -3.04
CA GLY A 54 -12.17 -3.00 -3.72
C GLY A 54 -11.86 -2.52 -5.14
N LYS A 55 -12.60 -1.52 -5.63
CA LYS A 55 -12.30 -0.89 -6.91
C LYS A 55 -10.99 -0.11 -6.82
N ASN A 56 -10.13 -0.29 -7.82
CA ASN A 56 -8.90 0.49 -7.97
C ASN A 56 -9.20 1.99 -7.81
N LYS A 57 -8.52 2.61 -6.84
CA LYS A 57 -8.55 4.05 -6.65
C LYS A 57 -7.65 4.70 -7.69
N SER A 58 -8.10 5.83 -8.26
CA SER A 58 -7.27 6.57 -9.20
C SER A 58 -6.00 7.06 -8.51
N ARG A 59 -4.89 7.11 -9.26
CA ARG A 59 -3.59 7.56 -8.72
C ARG A 59 -3.67 8.96 -8.13
N LYS A 60 -4.52 9.82 -8.71
CA LYS A 60 -4.81 11.17 -8.22
C LYS A 60 -5.31 11.17 -6.76
N LEU A 61 -6.30 10.34 -6.42
CA LEU A 61 -6.85 10.27 -5.06
C LEU A 61 -5.83 9.72 -4.06
N VAL A 62 -5.01 8.74 -4.49
CA VAL A 62 -3.92 8.20 -3.67
C VAL A 62 -2.90 9.28 -3.36
N ASN A 63 -2.47 10.03 -4.38
CA ASN A 63 -1.52 11.14 -4.22
C ASN A 63 -2.10 12.27 -3.35
N GLU A 64 -3.40 12.56 -3.47
CA GLU A 64 -4.09 13.54 -2.62
C GLU A 64 -4.07 13.12 -1.15
N PHE A 65 -4.45 11.88 -0.86
CA PHE A 65 -4.41 11.33 0.51
C PHE A 65 -2.99 11.38 1.09
N LEU A 66 -1.99 10.91 0.34
CA LEU A 66 -0.59 10.89 0.78
C LEU A 66 -0.04 12.32 0.94
N GLY A 67 -0.45 13.25 0.08
CA GLY A 67 -0.11 14.67 0.18
C GLY A 67 -0.65 15.30 1.46
N ILE A 68 -1.91 15.02 1.80
CA ILE A 68 -2.52 15.47 3.05
C ILE A 68 -1.81 14.84 4.26
N ALA A 69 -1.58 13.52 4.26
CA ALA A 69 -0.85 12.84 5.32
C ALA A 69 0.54 13.47 5.54
N LYS A 70 1.28 13.73 4.46
CA LYS A 70 2.58 14.43 4.49
C LYS A 70 2.47 15.82 5.12
N GLN A 71 1.46 16.61 4.73
CA GLN A 71 1.24 17.95 5.30
C GLN A 71 0.90 17.89 6.79
N LEU A 72 0.04 16.95 7.21
CA LEU A 72 -0.36 16.79 8.61
C LEU A 72 0.83 16.40 9.50
N LEU A 73 1.73 15.55 9.01
CA LEU A 73 2.94 15.15 9.75
C LEU A 73 4.01 16.25 9.82
N THR A 74 4.02 17.20 8.88
CA THR A 74 5.05 18.26 8.78
C THR A 74 4.61 19.60 9.36
N SER A 75 3.32 19.92 9.32
CA SER A 75 2.75 21.23 9.73
C SER A 75 2.61 21.43 11.26
N CYS A 76 3.24 20.55 12.05
CA CYS A 76 3.20 20.55 13.52
C CYS A 76 4.50 21.03 14.19
N GLY A 77 5.45 21.61 13.44
CA GLY A 77 6.78 21.95 13.94
C GLY A 77 7.13 23.43 13.83
N ASP A 78 6.64 24.27 14.75
CA ASP A 78 7.26 25.59 15.00
C ASP A 78 7.71 25.80 16.45
N ASN A 79 7.20 25.02 17.42
CA ASN A 79 7.67 25.11 18.80
C ASN A 79 7.65 23.72 19.47
N ALA A 80 8.81 23.34 20.03
CA ALA A 80 9.08 22.16 20.85
C ALA A 80 9.41 20.82 20.13
N ARG A 81 10.73 20.56 20.07
CA ARG A 81 11.38 19.25 20.34
C ARG A 81 10.93 18.05 19.47
N THR A 82 11.57 17.93 18.30
CA THR A 82 12.09 16.70 17.64
C THR A 82 11.47 15.34 18.02
N THR A 83 10.15 15.22 18.06
CA THR A 83 9.47 13.95 18.35
C THR A 83 8.75 13.51 17.09
N LYS A 84 9.13 12.34 16.59
CA LYS A 84 8.52 11.70 15.41
C LYS A 84 7.05 11.48 15.69
N ARG A 85 6.17 12.16 14.94
CA ARG A 85 4.73 12.29 15.25
C ARG A 85 3.84 11.34 14.46
N GLY A 86 4.40 10.58 13.53
CA GLY A 86 3.63 9.58 12.82
C GLY A 86 4.41 8.75 11.82
N ILE A 87 3.67 7.93 11.10
CA ILE A 87 4.14 7.10 10.00
C ILE A 87 3.16 7.17 8.83
N ILE A 88 3.69 7.04 7.62
CA ILE A 88 2.92 6.72 6.42
C ILE A 88 3.36 5.35 5.93
N THR A 89 2.42 4.45 5.70
CA THR A 89 2.64 3.17 5.02
C THR A 89 1.86 3.15 3.71
N LEU A 90 2.53 2.72 2.64
CA LEU A 90 1.94 2.61 1.31
C LEU A 90 2.20 1.20 0.78
N GLY A 91 1.14 0.43 0.58
CA GLY A 91 1.17 -0.86 -0.09
C GLY A 91 0.64 -0.75 -1.52
N GLU A 92 1.44 -1.14 -2.49
CA GLU A 92 1.11 -1.12 -3.91
C GLU A 92 1.13 -2.53 -4.49
N GLY A 93 -0.02 -3.00 -4.96
CA GLY A 93 -0.15 -4.27 -5.67
C GLY A 93 -0.03 -4.14 -7.19
N ASP A 94 0.36 -2.99 -7.72
CA ASP A 94 0.38 -2.74 -9.16
C ASP A 94 1.75 -3.07 -9.78
N ALA A 95 1.76 -3.82 -10.87
CA ALA A 95 2.95 -4.36 -11.53
C ALA A 95 3.98 -3.32 -12.04
N CYS A 96 3.61 -2.03 -12.09
CA CYS A 96 4.23 -1.06 -12.99
C CYS A 96 5.20 -0.09 -12.36
N GLU A 97 5.58 -0.26 -11.09
CA GLU A 97 6.65 0.55 -10.52
C GLU A 97 8.03 0.24 -11.10
N ASN A 98 8.26 -0.95 -11.67
CA ASN A 98 9.55 -1.30 -12.28
C ASN A 98 9.76 -0.69 -13.68
N LEU A 99 8.76 0.01 -14.24
CA LEU A 99 8.88 0.75 -15.51
C LEU A 99 9.36 2.21 -15.29
N LYS A 100 9.77 2.56 -14.06
CA LYS A 100 10.13 3.93 -13.63
C LYS A 100 11.46 4.44 -14.21
N ASP A 101 12.30 3.59 -14.79
CA ASP A 101 13.64 3.99 -15.23
C ASP A 101 13.71 4.64 -16.62
N GLY A 102 12.57 5.04 -17.21
CA GLY A 102 12.62 5.79 -18.47
C GLY A 102 11.31 6.36 -18.94
N THR A 103 11.38 7.59 -19.43
CA THR A 103 10.37 8.26 -20.27
C THR A 103 9.82 7.29 -21.32
N GLY A 104 8.52 6.99 -21.28
CA GLY A 104 7.81 6.36 -22.40
C GLY A 104 7.94 4.85 -22.55
N SER A 105 7.51 4.06 -21.55
CA SER A 105 7.15 2.66 -21.83
C SER A 105 5.89 2.62 -22.70
N SER A 106 5.97 1.93 -23.85
CA SER A 106 4.82 1.78 -24.74
C SER A 106 3.68 1.07 -24.00
N PHE A 107 2.44 1.30 -24.44
CA PHE A 107 1.31 0.56 -23.88
C PHE A 107 1.49 -0.96 -24.01
N GLY A 108 2.18 -1.44 -25.05
CA GLY A 108 2.49 -2.87 -25.21
C GLY A 108 3.36 -3.43 -24.08
N ALA A 109 4.40 -2.71 -23.66
CA ALA A 109 5.25 -3.12 -22.54
C ALA A 109 4.46 -3.13 -21.21
N TYR A 110 3.65 -2.09 -20.99
CA TYR A 110 2.75 -1.99 -19.84
C TYR A 110 1.74 -3.15 -19.80
N PHE A 111 1.09 -3.43 -20.92
CA PHE A 111 0.12 -4.51 -21.05
C PHE A 111 0.76 -5.86 -20.74
N ASN A 112 1.95 -6.13 -21.28
CA ASN A 112 2.67 -7.38 -21.00
C ASN A 112 3.04 -7.50 -19.52
N ALA A 113 3.50 -6.42 -18.88
CA ALA A 113 3.80 -6.41 -17.45
C ALA A 113 2.55 -6.71 -16.59
N GLN A 114 1.40 -6.12 -16.92
CA GLN A 114 0.13 -6.42 -16.25
C GLN A 114 -0.27 -7.89 -16.43
N LEU A 115 -0.15 -8.42 -17.65
CA LEU A 115 -0.47 -9.82 -17.93
C LEU A 115 0.41 -10.78 -17.10
N MET A 116 1.73 -10.56 -17.10
CA MET A 116 2.68 -11.34 -16.30
C MET A 116 2.38 -11.27 -14.81
N HIS A 117 1.99 -10.10 -14.30
CA HIS A 117 1.64 -9.91 -12.91
C HIS A 117 0.38 -10.68 -12.50
N TYR A 118 -0.72 -10.58 -13.26
CA TYR A 118 -1.94 -11.33 -12.93
C TYR A 118 -1.78 -12.83 -13.15
N GLN A 119 -0.97 -13.25 -14.13
CA GLN A 119 -0.57 -14.65 -14.27
C GLN A 119 0.17 -15.12 -13.02
N ALA A 120 1.16 -14.36 -12.53
CA ALA A 120 1.89 -14.70 -11.30
C ALA A 120 0.97 -14.80 -10.08
N ILE A 121 -0.02 -13.90 -9.94
CA ILE A 121 -1.04 -13.99 -8.88
C ILE A 121 -1.80 -15.32 -8.96
N MET A 122 -2.35 -15.66 -10.14
CA MET A 122 -3.13 -16.88 -10.34
C MET A 122 -2.29 -18.15 -10.10
N GLU A 123 -1.07 -18.21 -10.66
CA GLU A 123 -0.13 -19.32 -10.45
C GLU A 123 0.22 -19.47 -8.96
N SER A 124 0.41 -18.36 -8.25
CA SER A 124 0.73 -18.39 -6.82
C SER A 124 -0.43 -18.96 -5.99
N MET A 125 -1.68 -18.64 -6.32
CA MET A 125 -2.85 -19.21 -5.66
C MET A 125 -3.00 -20.69 -5.98
N GLU A 126 -2.88 -21.07 -7.25
CA GLU A 126 -2.96 -22.48 -7.67
C GLU A 126 -1.89 -23.35 -6.99
N SER A 127 -0.67 -22.83 -6.86
CA SER A 127 0.45 -23.57 -6.28
C SER A 127 0.38 -23.71 -4.76
N ASN A 128 -0.19 -22.73 -4.05
CA ASN A 128 -0.15 -22.68 -2.58
C ASN A 128 -1.50 -22.98 -1.91
N MET A 129 -2.62 -22.89 -2.62
CA MET A 129 -3.92 -23.25 -2.05
C MET A 129 -4.11 -24.76 -2.01
N ALA A 130 -4.63 -25.27 -0.89
CA ALA A 130 -4.88 -26.70 -0.74
C ALA A 130 -5.91 -27.19 -1.77
N LYS A 131 -5.70 -28.39 -2.34
CA LYS A 131 -6.55 -28.95 -3.41
C LYS A 131 -8.05 -29.00 -3.08
N HIS A 132 -8.40 -29.23 -1.81
CA HIS A 132 -9.79 -29.26 -1.35
C HIS A 132 -10.45 -27.87 -1.30
N LEU A 133 -9.67 -26.79 -1.40
CA LEU A 133 -10.14 -25.40 -1.45
C LEU A 133 -10.29 -24.86 -2.88
N VAL A 134 -10.39 -25.74 -3.89
CA VAL A 134 -10.49 -25.33 -5.30
C VAL A 134 -11.65 -24.34 -5.56
N GLN A 135 -12.79 -24.51 -4.89
CA GLN A 135 -13.93 -23.59 -5.03
C GLN A 135 -13.63 -22.21 -4.43
N ALA A 136 -12.88 -22.15 -3.32
CA ALA A 136 -12.44 -20.89 -2.75
C ALA A 136 -11.43 -20.19 -3.68
N ARG A 137 -10.51 -20.95 -4.30
CA ARG A 137 -9.59 -20.40 -5.31
C ARG A 137 -10.35 -19.82 -6.50
N LEU A 138 -11.30 -20.58 -7.07
CA LEU A 138 -12.12 -20.12 -8.18
C LEU A 138 -12.91 -18.85 -7.82
N ALA A 139 -13.47 -18.78 -6.61
CA ALA A 139 -14.14 -17.58 -6.14
C ALA A 139 -13.17 -16.39 -6.04
N MET A 140 -11.95 -16.59 -5.54
CA MET A 140 -10.95 -15.52 -5.47
C MET A 140 -10.54 -15.02 -6.87
N GLU A 141 -10.33 -15.95 -7.80
CA GLU A 141 -10.01 -15.63 -9.19
C GLU A 141 -11.15 -14.86 -9.87
N CYS A 142 -12.39 -15.32 -9.76
CA CYS A 142 -13.52 -14.69 -10.43
C CYS A 142 -13.95 -13.35 -9.79
N LEU A 143 -13.88 -13.23 -8.46
CA LEU A 143 -14.42 -12.06 -7.75
C LEU A 143 -13.39 -10.96 -7.50
N PHE A 144 -12.11 -11.32 -7.37
CA PHE A 144 -11.05 -10.35 -7.05
C PHE A 144 -10.05 -10.17 -8.19
N VAL A 145 -9.60 -11.24 -8.85
CA VAL A 145 -8.56 -11.14 -9.89
C VAL A 145 -9.12 -10.77 -11.26
N GLY A 146 -10.08 -11.54 -11.76
CA GLY A 146 -10.68 -11.39 -13.08
C GLY A 146 -11.19 -9.97 -13.38
N PRO A 147 -11.90 -9.28 -12.46
CA PRO A 147 -12.37 -7.92 -12.68
C PRO A 147 -11.25 -6.89 -12.92
N ASN A 148 -10.02 -7.20 -12.50
CA ASN A 148 -8.87 -6.34 -12.70
C ASN A 148 -8.15 -6.60 -14.05
N ILE A 149 -8.52 -7.65 -14.79
CA ILE A 149 -7.96 -7.98 -16.11
C ILE A 149 -8.84 -7.37 -17.20
N CYS A 150 -8.58 -6.10 -17.53
CA CYS A 150 -9.36 -5.38 -18.55
C CYS A 150 -8.44 -4.45 -19.35
N ALA A 151 -8.29 -4.74 -20.65
CA ALA A 151 -7.41 -3.98 -21.54
C ALA A 151 -7.76 -2.49 -21.62
N GLN A 152 -9.05 -2.15 -21.62
CA GLN A 152 -9.51 -0.76 -21.64
C GLN A 152 -9.17 -0.03 -20.33
N ALA A 153 -9.39 -0.67 -19.19
CA ALA A 153 -9.05 -0.10 -17.88
C ALA A 153 -7.53 0.08 -17.73
N TRP A 154 -6.75 -0.90 -18.19
CA TRP A 154 -5.29 -0.84 -18.24
C TRP A 154 -4.79 0.29 -19.14
N PHE A 155 -5.38 0.48 -20.31
CA PHE A 155 -5.02 1.58 -21.20
C PHE A 155 -5.29 2.95 -20.57
N GLN A 156 -6.43 3.11 -19.89
CA GLN A 156 -6.75 4.35 -19.19
C GLN A 156 -5.78 4.61 -18.03
N LYS A 157 -5.46 3.58 -17.25
CA LYS A 157 -4.49 3.65 -16.16
C LYS A 157 -3.09 4.01 -16.65
N TRP A 158 -2.65 3.43 -17.78
CA TRP A 158 -1.39 3.78 -18.43
C TRP A 158 -1.32 5.25 -18.84
N LYS A 159 -2.41 5.80 -19.42
CA LYS A 159 -2.49 7.24 -19.71
C LYS A 159 -2.37 8.09 -18.45
N GLU A 160 -3.15 7.75 -17.41
CA GLU A 160 -3.13 8.49 -16.14
C GLU A 160 -1.73 8.51 -15.50
N MET A 161 -1.00 7.40 -15.56
CA MET A 161 0.38 7.32 -15.06
C MET A 161 1.36 8.20 -15.86
N ASN A 162 1.16 8.32 -17.17
CA ASN A 162 1.99 9.18 -18.01
C ASN A 162 1.68 10.68 -17.81
N GLU A 163 0.48 11.00 -17.34
CA GLU A 163 0.02 12.37 -17.09
C GLU A 163 0.24 12.84 -15.64
N THR A 164 0.33 11.90 -14.67
CA THR A 164 0.35 12.20 -13.23
C THR A 164 1.70 11.91 -12.60
N CYS A 165 2.26 12.87 -11.87
CA CYS A 165 3.47 12.64 -11.06
C CYS A 165 3.19 11.68 -9.89
N TYR A 166 4.11 10.75 -9.62
CA TYR A 166 4.05 9.90 -8.43
C TYR A 166 4.28 10.70 -7.15
N PHE A 167 3.72 10.21 -6.03
CA PHE A 167 3.99 10.77 -4.72
C PHE A 167 5.50 10.78 -4.41
N GLN A 168 6.07 11.97 -4.22
CA GLN A 168 7.46 12.16 -3.85
C GLN A 168 7.59 12.37 -2.33
N ALA A 169 7.84 11.27 -1.62
CA ALA A 169 8.02 11.28 -0.17
C ALA A 169 9.40 11.83 0.27
N GLY A 170 10.45 11.47 -0.48
CA GLY A 170 11.86 11.58 -0.06
C GLY A 170 12.44 12.99 0.13
N THR A 171 11.70 14.05 -0.25
CA THR A 171 12.15 15.44 -0.03
C THR A 171 11.78 16.00 1.34
N THR A 172 10.90 15.34 2.09
CA THR A 172 10.39 15.89 3.37
C THR A 172 10.13 14.82 4.44
N LEU A 173 10.01 13.55 4.05
CA LEU A 173 9.86 12.43 4.97
C LEU A 173 11.08 11.52 4.88
N GLU A 174 11.55 11.05 6.04
CA GLU A 174 12.61 10.06 6.16
C GLU A 174 12.04 8.67 5.83
N GLY A 175 12.66 7.96 4.89
CA GLY A 175 12.35 6.56 4.63
C GLY A 175 12.65 5.70 5.86
N LEU A 176 11.67 4.92 6.32
CA LEU A 176 11.85 4.05 7.48
C LEU A 176 12.46 2.73 7.05
N LYS A 177 13.77 2.56 7.30
CA LYS A 177 14.48 1.33 6.98
C LYS A 177 13.80 0.09 7.57
N VAL A 178 13.59 -0.92 6.73
CA VAL A 178 13.03 -2.20 7.14
C VAL A 178 14.06 -2.93 8.02
N SER A 179 13.61 -3.40 9.19
CA SER A 179 14.47 -4.15 10.11
C SER A 179 14.58 -5.60 9.66
N ARG A 180 15.71 -6.25 9.99
CA ARG A 180 15.90 -7.69 9.74
C ARG A 180 14.77 -8.54 10.35
N GLY A 181 14.27 -8.16 11.53
CA GLY A 181 13.15 -8.84 12.19
C GLY A 181 11.89 -8.86 11.34
N ARG A 182 11.50 -7.71 10.77
CA ARG A 182 10.31 -7.60 9.90
C ARG A 182 10.44 -8.42 8.62
N VAL A 183 11.64 -8.46 8.03
CA VAL A 183 11.90 -9.32 6.86
C VAL A 183 11.75 -10.80 7.22
N MET A 184 12.31 -11.23 8.36
CA MET A 184 12.20 -12.62 8.80
C MET A 184 10.75 -13.01 9.10
N GLU A 185 9.98 -12.13 9.73
CA GLU A 185 8.54 -12.33 9.96
C GLU A 185 7.78 -12.50 8.64
N ALA A 186 8.00 -11.62 7.67
CA ALA A 186 7.36 -11.71 6.36
C ALA A 186 7.74 -13.00 5.60
N LYS A 187 9.03 -13.40 5.63
CA LYS A 187 9.50 -14.67 5.04
C LYS A 187 8.82 -15.88 5.65
N GLU A 188 8.60 -15.86 6.97
CA GLU A 188 7.90 -16.93 7.68
C GLU A 188 6.41 -16.98 7.31
N MET A 189 5.75 -15.82 7.26
CA MET A 189 4.33 -15.72 6.87
C MET A 189 4.06 -16.33 5.50
N VAL A 190 4.97 -16.14 4.55
CA VAL A 190 4.83 -16.68 3.18
C VAL A 190 5.46 -18.07 3.01
N LYS A 191 6.06 -18.65 4.06
CA LYS A 191 6.76 -19.95 3.99
C LYS A 191 7.79 -20.01 2.87
N GLU A 192 8.59 -18.96 2.72
CA GLU A 192 9.53 -18.75 1.60
C GLU A 192 10.38 -19.99 1.27
N ARG A 193 10.85 -20.72 2.29
CA ARG A 193 11.70 -21.91 2.10
C ARG A 193 10.98 -23.11 1.43
N GLY A 194 9.65 -23.09 1.38
CA GLY A 194 8.83 -24.19 0.90
C GLY A 194 8.04 -23.90 -0.38
N ASN A 195 8.20 -22.72 -0.98
CA ASN A 195 7.48 -22.33 -2.20
C ASN A 195 8.29 -21.34 -3.06
N SER A 196 7.64 -20.74 -4.06
CA SER A 196 8.28 -19.80 -4.99
C SER A 196 8.06 -18.32 -4.64
N TYR A 197 7.57 -18.02 -3.43
CA TYR A 197 7.56 -16.64 -2.95
C TYR A 197 8.96 -16.22 -2.56
N GLU A 198 9.27 -14.95 -2.74
CA GLU A 198 10.50 -14.32 -2.25
C GLU A 198 10.17 -12.99 -1.59
N VAL A 199 10.80 -12.72 -0.45
CA VAL A 199 10.68 -11.45 0.25
C VAL A 199 12.04 -10.76 0.27
N SER A 200 12.07 -9.55 -0.29
CA SER A 200 13.30 -8.76 -0.43
C SER A 200 13.14 -7.34 0.11
N ILE A 201 14.25 -6.72 0.51
CA ILE A 201 14.29 -5.29 0.87
C ILE A 201 14.56 -4.51 -0.41
N GLY A 202 13.72 -3.51 -0.68
CA GLY A 202 13.85 -2.59 -1.81
C GLY A 202 14.00 -1.12 -1.39
N GLY A 203 14.01 -0.25 -2.40
CA GLY A 203 14.12 1.19 -2.28
C GLY A 203 15.52 1.68 -1.92
N ASP A 204 15.88 2.87 -2.40
CA ASP A 204 17.22 3.45 -2.21
C ASP A 204 17.61 3.60 -0.73
N SER A 205 16.61 3.80 0.15
CA SER A 205 16.81 3.93 1.59
C SER A 205 16.56 2.64 2.38
N GLY A 206 16.29 1.52 1.69
CA GLY A 206 15.92 0.24 2.30
C GLY A 206 14.58 0.30 3.05
N ASN A 207 13.70 1.21 2.64
CA ASN A 207 12.40 1.48 3.26
C ASN A 207 11.24 0.71 2.63
N GLU A 208 11.53 -0.15 1.66
CA GLU A 208 10.54 -0.96 0.97
C GLU A 208 10.74 -2.45 1.26
N LEU A 209 9.63 -3.18 1.29
CA LEU A 209 9.57 -4.64 1.36
C LEU A 209 8.78 -5.12 0.14
N THR A 210 9.37 -6.01 -0.66
CA THR A 210 8.68 -6.63 -1.80
C THR A 210 8.27 -8.06 -1.46
N LEU A 211 7.15 -8.48 -2.03
CA LEU A 211 6.77 -9.87 -2.16
C LEU A 211 6.71 -10.21 -3.63
N ASP A 212 7.57 -11.14 -4.03
CA ASP A 212 7.74 -11.57 -5.41
C ASP A 212 7.31 -13.04 -5.56
N TRP A 213 6.82 -13.41 -6.74
CA TRP A 213 6.54 -14.79 -7.14
C TRP A 213 7.32 -15.10 -8.40
N ARG A 214 8.30 -16.00 -8.31
CA ARG A 214 9.17 -16.38 -9.45
C ARG A 214 9.78 -15.17 -10.17
N GLY A 215 10.21 -14.17 -9.40
CA GLY A 215 10.81 -12.93 -9.91
C GLY A 215 9.81 -11.87 -10.40
N ILE A 216 8.49 -12.11 -10.27
CA ILE A 216 7.45 -11.12 -10.57
C ILE A 216 6.94 -10.51 -9.26
N THR A 217 7.08 -9.19 -9.11
CA THR A 217 6.58 -8.49 -7.93
C THR A 217 5.05 -8.49 -7.88
N LEU A 218 4.52 -8.99 -6.76
CA LEU A 218 3.09 -9.06 -6.48
C LEU A 218 2.61 -7.88 -5.63
N VAL A 219 3.39 -7.51 -4.63
CA VAL A 219 3.10 -6.33 -3.80
C VAL A 219 4.40 -5.73 -3.29
N LYS A 220 4.42 -4.41 -3.20
CA LYS A 220 5.46 -3.65 -2.53
C LYS A 220 4.85 -2.84 -1.40
N VAL A 221 5.53 -2.78 -0.26
CA VAL A 221 5.12 -1.97 0.88
C VAL A 221 6.27 -1.03 1.26
N SER A 222 6.00 0.27 1.33
CA SER A 222 6.97 1.29 1.75
C SER A 222 6.52 1.97 3.05
N SER A 223 7.48 2.46 3.82
CA SER A 223 7.23 3.17 5.08
C SER A 223 8.03 4.46 5.18
N TRP A 224 7.40 5.52 5.69
CA TRP A 224 7.96 6.87 5.79
C TRP A 224 7.58 7.50 7.13
N ARG A 225 8.47 8.33 7.69
CA ARG A 225 8.24 9.07 8.94
C ARG A 225 8.74 10.51 8.81
N ASN A 226 8.27 11.40 9.69
CA ASN A 226 8.82 12.75 9.83
C ASN A 226 10.08 12.78 10.71
#